data_AF-A0A4Y2KKG6-F1
#
_entry.id   AF-A0A4Y2KKG6-F1
#
_cell.length_a   1.000
_cell.length_b   1.000
_cell.length_c   1.000
_cell.angle_alpha   90.00
_cell.angle_beta   90.00
_cell.angle_gamma   90.00
#
_symmetry.space_group_name_H-M   'P 1'
#
loop_
_entity.id
_entity.type
_entity.pdbx_description
1 polymer ?
#
loop_
_entity_poly.entity_id
_entity_poly.type
_entity_poly.pdbx_seq_one_letter_code
_entity_poly.pdbx_strand_id
1 'polypeptide(L)'
;MIDYGSVVYGSARPYLKRLDYVQHQARRLCLGAFRTSRIPSLYAEAFEPSLSCRRDKLFLYYFRILSKDNHPLRGTLLNGNNNRLFNARPSCIPHFGPRARILFSWVPSYVGIAGNELADKSAKSATEFLTRPTVYADVRSAVNQWCHCQWQEKWNMETNNKLHVIKPVLSHWVTKLNRRCDVVLTRLRIGLARLTHKYLLSAESPPTCSHCGDILTVKRILTDCVAVNRRRLRYFRSSSFDLSFLLGQIPHFNLFMYLKDIGVFHDI
;
A
#
# COMPACT_ATOMS: atom_id res chain seq x y z
N MET A 1 13.30 -9.16 -2.11
CA MET A 1 14.73 -9.09 -1.72
C MET A 1 15.02 -7.98 -0.69
N ILE A 2 14.31 -6.83 -0.70
CA ILE A 2 14.54 -5.71 0.24
C ILE A 2 14.14 -6.01 1.70
N ASP A 3 13.21 -6.94 1.94
CA ASP A 3 12.77 -7.25 3.31
C ASP A 3 13.78 -8.14 4.09
N TYR A 4 14.74 -8.76 3.40
CA TYR A 4 15.71 -9.67 4.04
C TYR A 4 16.72 -8.86 4.87
N GLY A 5 16.80 -9.14 6.18
CA GLY A 5 17.69 -8.43 7.11
C GLY A 5 17.11 -7.13 7.71
N SER A 6 15.92 -6.70 7.30
CA SER A 6 15.28 -5.48 7.81
C SER A 6 14.90 -5.49 9.29
N VAL A 7 14.83 -6.69 9.90
CA VAL A 7 14.70 -6.90 11.36
C VAL A 7 15.91 -6.37 12.12
N VAL A 8 17.09 -6.37 11.48
CA VAL A 8 18.37 -5.94 12.05
C VAL A 8 18.64 -4.47 11.78
N TYR A 9 18.04 -3.90 10.72
CA TYR A 9 18.24 -2.50 10.27
C TYR A 9 17.56 -1.43 11.13
N GLY A 10 17.29 -1.69 12.42
CA GLY A 10 16.78 -0.68 13.34
C GLY A 10 17.62 0.61 13.34
N SER A 11 18.94 0.47 13.12
CA SER A 11 19.95 1.53 13.04
C SER A 11 20.02 2.24 11.68
N ALA A 12 19.36 1.73 10.63
CA ALA A 12 19.47 2.26 9.27
C ALA A 12 18.43 3.34 8.92
N ARG A 13 17.67 3.89 9.88
CA ARG A 13 16.65 4.94 9.65
C ARG A 13 17.03 6.05 8.67
N PRO A 14 18.25 6.64 8.70
CA PRO A 14 18.63 7.67 7.72
C PRO A 14 18.70 7.13 6.28
N TYR A 15 19.07 5.87 6.07
CA TYR A 15 19.13 5.23 4.75
C TYR A 15 17.76 4.77 4.24
N LEU A 16 16.79 4.56 5.15
CA LEU A 16 15.45 4.11 4.78
C LEU A 16 14.71 5.12 3.89
N LYS A 17 14.95 6.44 4.07
CA LYS A 17 14.39 7.47 3.18
C LYS A 17 14.90 7.37 1.74
N ARG A 18 16.18 7.00 1.55
CA ARG A 18 16.75 6.77 0.21
C ARG A 18 16.10 5.57 -0.47
N LEU A 19 15.79 4.54 0.32
CA LEU A 19 15.13 3.34 -0.18
C LEU A 19 13.69 3.61 -0.64
N ASP A 20 12.95 4.44 0.11
CA ASP A 20 11.61 4.90 -0.28
C ASP A 20 11.66 5.61 -1.64
N TYR A 21 12.64 6.50 -1.87
CA TYR A 21 12.83 7.16 -3.16
C TYR A 21 13.03 6.17 -4.32
N VAL A 22 13.95 5.22 -4.16
CA VAL A 22 14.22 4.19 -5.19
C VAL A 22 12.99 3.35 -5.47
N GLN A 23 12.25 2.95 -4.43
CA GLN A 23 11.02 2.17 -4.57
C GLN A 23 9.91 2.96 -5.29
N HIS A 24 9.72 4.23 -4.95
CA HIS A 24 8.77 5.09 -5.65
C HIS A 24 9.14 5.24 -7.12
N GLN A 25 10.42 5.42 -7.42
CA GLN A 25 10.91 5.55 -8.79
C GLN A 25 10.70 4.24 -9.58
N ALA A 26 11.07 3.10 -9.01
CA ALA A 26 10.86 1.80 -9.62
C ALA A 26 9.38 1.53 -9.92
N ARG A 27 8.47 1.87 -8.99
CA ARG A 27 7.03 1.73 -9.20
C ARG A 27 6.50 2.61 -10.32
N ARG A 28 6.95 3.87 -10.40
CA ARG A 28 6.57 4.76 -11.50
C ARG A 28 6.99 4.18 -12.84
N LEU A 29 8.19 3.61 -12.94
CA LEU A 29 8.67 2.94 -14.16
C LEU A 29 7.82 1.71 -14.51
N CYS A 30 7.60 0.81 -13.54
CA CYS A 30 6.82 -0.41 -13.75
C CYS A 30 5.37 -0.07 -14.17
N LEU A 31 4.73 0.85 -13.47
CA LEU A 31 3.36 1.29 -13.76
C LEU A 31 3.26 2.24 -14.97
N GLY A 32 4.38 2.80 -15.44
CA GLY A 32 4.39 3.88 -16.43
C GLY A 32 3.73 5.17 -15.93
N ALA A 33 3.64 5.37 -14.61
CA ALA A 33 3.06 6.54 -13.98
C ALA A 33 4.02 7.76 -14.06
N PHE A 34 3.45 8.96 -14.02
CA PHE A 34 4.23 10.20 -14.07
C PHE A 34 5.04 10.43 -12.79
N ARG A 35 6.09 11.28 -12.86
CA ARG A 35 6.88 11.69 -11.68
C ARG A 35 6.04 12.43 -10.62
N THR A 36 4.98 13.11 -11.06
CA THR A 36 4.04 13.86 -10.22
C THR A 36 2.93 13.01 -9.59
N SER A 37 2.82 11.71 -9.94
CA SER A 37 1.77 10.86 -9.37
C SER A 37 1.89 10.74 -7.84
N ARG A 38 0.75 10.77 -7.15
CA ARG A 38 0.68 10.64 -5.69
C ARG A 38 1.17 9.26 -5.25
N ILE A 39 1.99 9.23 -4.20
CA ILE A 39 2.56 8.00 -3.64
C ILE A 39 1.47 7.00 -3.18
N PRO A 40 0.41 7.41 -2.45
CA PRO A 40 -0.70 6.51 -2.09
C PRO A 40 -1.35 5.84 -3.30
N SER A 41 -1.54 6.57 -4.41
CA SER A 41 -2.09 6.00 -5.64
C SER A 41 -1.17 4.95 -6.25
N LEU A 42 0.16 5.13 -6.20
CA LEU A 42 1.13 4.12 -6.67
C LEU A 42 1.09 2.86 -5.80
N TYR A 43 0.88 3.00 -4.49
CA TYR A 43 0.71 1.86 -3.57
C TYR A 43 -0.56 1.08 -3.91
N ALA A 44 -1.70 1.77 -4.06
CA ALA A 44 -2.98 1.15 -4.36
C ALA A 44 -3.04 0.54 -5.77
N GLU A 45 -2.46 1.19 -6.77
CA GLU A 45 -2.44 0.73 -8.16
C GLU A 45 -1.59 -0.53 -8.33
N ALA A 46 -0.40 -0.58 -7.72
CA ALA A 46 0.45 -1.77 -7.74
C ALA A 46 -0.07 -2.91 -6.83
N PHE A 47 -1.07 -2.63 -5.98
CA PHE A 47 -1.47 -3.47 -4.85
C PHE A 47 -0.25 -3.95 -4.03
N GLU A 48 0.63 -3.03 -3.69
CA GLU A 48 1.76 -3.33 -2.81
C GLU A 48 1.78 -2.32 -1.67
N PRO A 49 1.84 -2.76 -0.40
CA PRO A 49 1.92 -1.84 0.73
C PRO A 49 3.25 -1.06 0.76
N SER A 50 3.30 -0.03 1.59
CA SER A 50 4.51 0.75 1.80
C SER A 50 5.63 -0.05 2.45
N LEU A 51 6.88 0.37 2.22
CA LEU A 51 8.03 -0.23 2.89
C LEU A 51 7.91 -0.16 4.41
N SER A 52 7.29 0.88 4.97
CA SER A 52 7.05 0.96 6.41
C SER A 52 6.11 -0.16 6.87
N CYS A 53 4.98 -0.34 6.20
CA CYS A 53 4.02 -1.39 6.55
C CYS A 53 4.61 -2.80 6.36
N ARG A 54 5.44 -3.01 5.32
CA ARG A 54 6.20 -4.26 5.14
C ARG A 54 7.21 -4.49 6.27
N ARG A 55 7.82 -3.41 6.77
CA ARG A 55 8.71 -3.47 7.94
C ARG A 55 7.96 -3.78 9.23
N ASP A 56 6.72 -3.30 9.40
CA ASP A 56 5.91 -3.65 10.57
C ASP A 56 5.56 -5.15 10.59
N LYS A 57 5.35 -5.77 9.41
CA LYS A 57 5.20 -7.24 9.28
C LYS A 57 6.42 -8.03 9.74
N LEU A 58 7.58 -7.41 9.94
CA LEU A 58 8.78 -8.09 10.42
C LEU A 58 8.67 -8.58 11.86
N PHE A 59 7.70 -8.07 12.64
CA PHE A 59 7.31 -8.65 13.91
C PHE A 59 7.05 -10.16 13.77
N LEU A 60 6.41 -10.59 12.68
CA LEU A 60 6.19 -12.01 12.38
C LEU A 60 7.48 -12.80 12.15
N TYR A 61 8.49 -12.17 11.55
CA TYR A 61 9.76 -12.83 11.31
C TYR A 61 10.52 -13.04 12.62
N TYR A 62 10.38 -12.12 13.57
CA TYR A 62 10.88 -12.29 14.93
C TYR A 62 10.24 -13.51 15.61
N PHE A 63 8.90 -13.64 15.64
CA PHE A 63 8.26 -14.86 16.18
C PHE A 63 8.68 -16.11 15.43
N ARG A 64 8.80 -16.05 14.09
CA ARG A 64 9.26 -17.19 13.29
C ARG A 64 10.66 -17.65 13.69
N ILE A 65 11.56 -16.71 14.02
CA ILE A 65 12.90 -17.03 14.49
C ILE A 65 12.85 -17.64 15.89
N LEU A 66 12.04 -17.07 16.80
CA LEU A 66 11.89 -17.58 18.16
C LEU A 66 11.25 -18.97 18.21
N SER A 67 10.27 -19.24 17.35
CA SER A 67 9.59 -20.54 17.23
C SER A 67 10.48 -21.64 16.64
N LYS A 68 11.68 -21.32 16.14
CA LYS A 68 12.64 -22.29 15.58
C LYS A 68 13.87 -22.38 16.46
N ASP A 69 13.96 -23.42 17.28
CA ASP A 69 15.05 -23.55 18.25
C ASP A 69 16.45 -23.56 17.61
N ASN A 70 16.60 -24.12 16.41
CA ASN A 70 17.87 -24.17 15.68
C ASN A 70 18.13 -22.96 14.76
N HIS A 71 17.39 -21.86 14.90
CA HIS A 71 17.59 -20.71 14.02
C HIS A 71 18.87 -19.94 14.42
N PRO A 72 19.81 -19.66 13.48
CA PRO A 72 21.12 -19.06 13.79
C PRO A 72 21.04 -17.68 14.45
N LEU A 73 19.96 -16.94 14.19
CA LEU A 73 19.71 -15.61 14.79
C LEU A 73 18.93 -15.65 16.12
N ARG A 74 18.46 -16.81 16.59
CA ARG A 74 17.65 -16.93 17.82
C ARG A 74 18.45 -16.54 19.06
N GLY A 75 19.69 -17.02 19.16
CA GLY A 75 20.62 -16.64 20.23
C GLY A 75 20.84 -15.13 20.29
N THR A 76 21.19 -14.49 19.16
CA THR A 76 21.45 -13.04 19.09
C THR A 76 20.22 -12.19 19.44
N LEU A 77 19.01 -12.65 19.11
CA LEU A 77 17.77 -11.93 19.44
C LEU A 77 17.34 -12.07 20.90
N LEU A 78 17.62 -13.22 21.52
CA LEU A 78 17.34 -13.48 22.94
C LEU A 78 18.42 -12.90 23.86
N ASN A 79 19.67 -12.83 23.40
CA ASN A 79 20.80 -12.40 24.21
C ASN A 79 20.93 -10.87 24.15
N GLY A 80 20.38 -10.18 25.16
CA GLY A 80 20.36 -8.72 25.31
C GLY A 80 21.72 -8.03 25.48
N ASN A 81 22.83 -8.73 25.24
CA ASN A 81 24.20 -8.25 25.48
C ASN A 81 24.66 -7.09 24.60
N ASN A 82 23.89 -6.73 23.56
CA ASN A 82 24.21 -5.57 22.71
C ASN A 82 23.87 -4.21 23.35
N ASN A 83 23.25 -4.18 24.53
CA ASN A 83 22.91 -2.93 25.23
C ASN A 83 24.14 -2.05 25.52
N ARG A 84 25.30 -2.66 25.83
CA ARG A 84 26.56 -1.91 26.04
C ARG A 84 27.02 -1.16 24.79
N LEU A 85 26.86 -1.75 23.60
CA LEU A 85 27.24 -1.15 22.31
C LEU A 85 26.30 -0.01 21.90
N PHE A 86 24.99 -0.13 22.18
CA PHE A 86 24.03 0.94 21.91
C PHE A 86 24.15 2.11 22.90
N ASN A 87 24.42 1.82 24.18
CA ASN A 87 24.69 2.86 25.18
C ASN A 87 25.96 3.65 24.85
N ALA A 88 26.97 3.03 24.24
CA ALA A 88 28.20 3.69 23.76
C ALA A 88 28.02 4.49 22.45
N ARG A 89 26.90 4.29 21.73
CA ARG A 89 26.58 5.01 20.47
C ARG A 89 25.09 5.40 20.44
N PRO A 90 24.67 6.45 21.18
CA PRO A 90 23.25 6.83 21.31
C PRO A 90 22.59 7.26 19.98
N SER A 91 23.37 7.61 18.95
CA SER A 91 22.88 7.87 17.60
C SER A 91 22.49 6.60 16.81
N CYS A 92 22.97 5.43 17.24
CA CYS A 92 22.65 4.14 16.63
C CYS A 92 21.42 3.55 17.30
N ILE A 93 20.28 3.62 16.61
CA ILE A 93 19.02 3.10 17.17
C ILE A 93 19.07 1.56 17.19
N PRO A 94 18.79 0.88 18.32
CA PRO A 94 18.94 -0.56 18.44
C PRO A 94 18.08 -1.36 17.44
N HIS A 95 18.49 -2.59 17.09
CA HIS A 95 17.58 -3.57 16.46
C HIS A 95 16.38 -3.91 17.38
N PHE A 96 15.35 -4.58 16.85
CA PHE A 96 14.05 -4.71 17.51
C PHE A 96 14.10 -5.33 18.93
N GLY A 97 14.90 -6.38 19.16
CA GLY A 97 14.99 -7.08 20.45
C GLY A 97 15.12 -6.15 21.67
N PRO A 98 16.18 -5.33 21.79
CA PRO A 98 16.35 -4.39 22.90
C PRO A 98 15.36 -3.21 22.94
N ARG A 99 14.55 -2.96 21.89
CA ARG A 99 13.47 -1.96 21.95
C ARG A 99 12.21 -2.49 22.62
N ALA A 100 11.99 -3.80 22.61
CA ALA A 100 10.93 -4.45 23.35
C ALA A 100 11.44 -4.76 24.77
N ARG A 101 11.51 -3.74 25.63
CA ARG A 101 11.92 -3.91 27.02
C ARG A 101 10.79 -4.56 27.82
N ILE A 102 10.71 -5.89 27.75
CA ILE A 102 9.78 -6.67 28.55
C ILE A 102 10.36 -6.74 29.97
N LEU A 103 9.83 -5.93 30.88
CA LEU A 103 10.10 -6.05 32.31
C LEU A 103 9.20 -7.14 32.87
N PHE A 104 9.82 -8.21 33.37
CA PHE A 104 9.11 -9.20 34.16
C PHE A 104 9.01 -8.67 35.60
N SER A 105 7.83 -8.24 35.97
CA SER A 105 7.48 -7.94 37.35
C SER A 105 6.61 -9.07 37.87
N TRP A 106 7.06 -9.73 38.93
CA TRP A 106 6.22 -10.68 39.63
C TRP A 106 5.21 -9.93 40.49
N VAL A 107 3.94 -10.26 40.31
CA VAL A 107 2.84 -9.74 41.11
C VAL A 107 2.14 -10.95 41.74
N PRO A 108 1.94 -10.99 43.06
CA PRO A 108 1.23 -12.09 43.68
C PRO A 108 -0.20 -12.19 43.13
N SER A 109 -0.63 -13.41 42.76
CA SER A 109 -2.00 -13.68 42.36
C SER A 109 -2.97 -13.54 43.54
N TYR A 110 -4.22 -13.20 43.25
CA TYR A 110 -5.33 -13.09 44.23
C TYR A 110 -5.19 -11.96 45.27
N VAL A 111 -4.54 -10.85 44.91
CA VAL A 111 -4.36 -9.68 45.81
C VAL A 111 -5.23 -8.48 45.38
N GLY A 112 -6.33 -8.67 44.65
CA GLY A 112 -7.28 -7.59 44.34
C GLY A 112 -6.86 -6.64 43.21
N ILE A 113 -5.78 -6.94 42.49
CA ILE A 113 -5.31 -6.09 41.37
C ILE A 113 -6.14 -6.40 40.13
N ALA A 114 -7.09 -5.54 39.81
CA ALA A 114 -8.07 -5.74 38.73
C ALA A 114 -7.44 -6.17 37.38
N GLY A 115 -6.29 -5.59 37.00
CA GLY A 115 -5.57 -5.97 35.78
C GLY A 115 -4.95 -7.37 35.82
N ASN A 116 -4.44 -7.78 36.98
CA ASN A 116 -3.88 -9.13 37.20
C ASN A 116 -5.00 -10.18 37.26
N GLU A 117 -6.12 -9.86 37.90
CA GLU A 117 -7.29 -10.74 37.96
C GLU A 117 -7.96 -10.94 36.60
N LEU A 118 -8.03 -9.88 35.78
CA LEU A 118 -8.51 -9.97 34.41
C LEU A 118 -7.57 -10.82 33.55
N ALA A 119 -6.26 -10.68 33.74
CA ALA A 119 -5.25 -11.51 33.07
C ALA A 119 -5.34 -12.98 33.52
N ASP A 120 -5.44 -13.27 34.82
CA ASP A 120 -5.61 -14.61 35.37
C ASP A 120 -6.91 -15.26 34.91
N LYS A 121 -8.02 -14.50 34.86
CA LYS A 121 -9.30 -14.98 34.31
C LYS A 121 -9.17 -15.33 32.83
N SER A 122 -8.51 -14.47 32.05
CA SER A 122 -8.24 -14.70 30.63
C SER A 122 -7.32 -15.89 30.40
N ALA A 123 -6.29 -16.06 31.24
CA ALA A 123 -5.36 -17.19 31.20
C ALA A 123 -6.08 -18.50 31.53
N LYS A 124 -6.91 -18.52 32.58
CA LYS A 124 -7.75 -19.69 32.94
C LYS A 124 -8.72 -20.07 31.83
N SER A 125 -9.35 -19.09 31.19
CA SER A 125 -10.21 -19.30 30.02
C SER A 125 -9.43 -19.78 28.79
N ALA A 126 -8.15 -19.41 28.66
CA ALA A 126 -7.27 -19.93 27.62
C ALA A 126 -6.76 -21.35 27.93
N THR A 127 -6.69 -21.78 29.20
CA THR A 127 -6.32 -23.17 29.55
C THR A 127 -7.37 -24.18 29.09
N GLU A 128 -8.64 -23.77 29.00
CA GLU A 128 -9.73 -24.59 28.45
C GLU A 128 -9.62 -24.75 26.92
N PHE A 129 -8.86 -23.89 26.24
CA PHE A 129 -8.63 -23.93 24.79
C PHE A 129 -7.12 -23.97 24.46
N LEU A 130 -6.61 -25.19 24.25
CA LEU A 130 -5.39 -25.55 23.49
C LEU A 130 -4.08 -25.77 24.27
N THR A 131 -3.74 -27.04 24.43
CA THR A 131 -2.36 -27.57 24.47
C THR A 131 -1.77 -27.77 23.07
N ARG A 132 -2.13 -26.94 22.10
CA ARG A 132 -1.51 -26.97 20.76
C ARG A 132 -0.69 -25.70 20.54
N PRO A 133 0.60 -25.82 20.19
CA PRO A 133 1.41 -24.65 19.86
C PRO A 133 0.74 -23.88 18.73
N THR A 134 0.61 -22.56 18.90
CA THR A 134 0.03 -21.66 17.91
C THR A 134 0.79 -21.84 16.60
N VAL A 135 0.10 -22.30 15.55
CA VAL A 135 0.76 -22.59 14.29
C VAL A 135 1.18 -21.25 13.68
N TYR A 136 2.45 -21.12 13.29
CA TYR A 136 2.98 -19.91 12.63
C TYR A 136 2.06 -19.41 11.48
N ALA A 137 1.36 -20.33 10.81
CA ALA A 137 0.37 -20.02 9.78
C ALA A 137 -0.76 -19.10 10.27
N ASP A 138 -1.32 -19.37 11.46
CA ASP A 138 -2.44 -18.60 12.02
C ASP A 138 -2.00 -17.19 12.39
N VAL A 139 -0.85 -17.08 13.09
CA VAL A 139 -0.23 -15.79 13.44
C VAL A 139 0.11 -14.99 12.19
N ARG A 140 0.65 -15.65 11.15
CA ARG A 140 0.95 -15.02 9.85
C ARG A 140 -0.32 -14.51 9.17
N SER A 141 -1.41 -15.28 9.19
CA SER A 141 -2.68 -14.90 8.59
C SER A 141 -3.26 -13.68 9.31
N ALA A 142 -3.37 -13.74 10.64
CA ALA A 142 -3.90 -12.67 11.47
C ALA A 142 -3.16 -11.34 11.29
N VAL A 143 -1.82 -11.38 11.28
CA VAL A 143 -1.03 -10.15 11.07
C VAL A 143 -1.10 -9.65 9.62
N ASN A 144 -1.15 -10.54 8.63
CA ASN A 144 -1.37 -10.11 7.25
C ASN A 144 -2.71 -9.39 7.09
N GLN A 145 -3.76 -9.91 7.73
CA GLN A 145 -5.08 -9.31 7.76
C GLN A 145 -5.05 -7.97 8.50
N TRP A 146 -4.46 -7.91 9.70
CA TRP A 146 -4.31 -6.66 10.45
C TRP A 146 -3.57 -5.58 9.64
N CYS A 147 -2.44 -5.92 9.02
CA CYS A 147 -1.72 -4.97 8.16
C CYS A 147 -2.53 -4.53 6.95
N HIS A 148 -3.33 -5.43 6.36
CA HIS A 148 -4.23 -5.07 5.27
C HIS A 148 -5.32 -4.10 5.75
N CYS A 149 -5.93 -4.34 6.90
CA CYS A 149 -6.91 -3.42 7.51
C CYS A 149 -6.29 -2.05 7.78
N GLN A 150 -5.10 -1.99 8.38
CA GLN A 150 -4.39 -0.74 8.62
C GLN A 150 -4.05 0.02 7.34
N TRP A 151 -3.73 -0.70 6.25
CA TRP A 151 -3.52 -0.08 4.95
C TRP A 151 -4.84 0.44 4.35
N GLN A 152 -5.92 -0.33 4.46
CA GLN A 152 -7.25 0.08 4.02
C GLN A 152 -7.76 1.31 4.77
N GLU A 153 -7.56 1.40 6.08
CA GLU A 153 -7.92 2.60 6.88
C GLU A 153 -7.18 3.84 6.38
N LYS A 154 -5.86 3.72 6.13
CA LYS A 154 -5.08 4.82 5.53
C LYS A 154 -5.56 5.19 4.15
N TRP A 155 -6.00 4.21 3.36
CA TRP A 155 -6.56 4.45 2.04
C TRP A 155 -7.92 5.15 2.10
N ASN A 156 -8.78 4.78 3.04
CA ASN A 156 -10.07 5.44 3.25
C ASN A 156 -9.93 6.92 3.64
N MET A 157 -8.80 7.31 4.25
CA MET A 157 -8.49 8.72 4.56
C MET A 157 -8.08 9.54 3.32
N GLU A 158 -7.78 8.91 2.18
CA GLU A 158 -7.36 9.58 0.94
C GLU A 158 -8.57 10.12 0.12
N THR A 159 -9.40 10.94 0.75
CA THR A 159 -10.67 11.45 0.17
C THR A 159 -10.50 12.24 -1.14
N ASN A 160 -9.36 12.92 -1.31
CA ASN A 160 -9.05 13.73 -2.49
C ASN A 160 -8.33 12.95 -3.60
N ASN A 161 -8.25 11.61 -3.51
CA ASN A 161 -7.51 10.79 -4.45
C ASN A 161 -8.42 10.26 -5.56
N LYS A 162 -8.14 10.62 -6.82
CA LYS A 162 -8.94 10.21 -7.98
C LYS A 162 -9.06 8.70 -8.13
N LEU A 163 -8.00 7.96 -7.78
CA LEU A 163 -8.00 6.50 -7.83
C LEU A 163 -8.91 5.88 -6.76
N HIS A 164 -9.10 6.55 -5.61
CA HIS A 164 -9.98 6.05 -4.53
C HIS A 164 -11.44 5.96 -4.99
N VAL A 165 -11.88 6.87 -5.87
CA VAL A 165 -13.22 6.81 -6.47
C VAL A 165 -13.42 5.52 -7.28
N ILE A 166 -12.38 5.06 -7.97
CA ILE A 166 -12.42 3.85 -8.83
C ILE A 166 -12.15 2.58 -8.02
N LYS A 167 -11.31 2.69 -6.99
CA LYS A 167 -10.81 1.58 -6.19
C LYS A 167 -10.93 1.91 -4.69
N PRO A 168 -12.15 1.92 -4.12
CA PRO A 168 -12.33 2.20 -2.69
C PRO A 168 -11.77 1.07 -1.83
N VAL A 169 -11.91 -0.19 -2.27
CA VAL A 169 -11.36 -1.36 -1.57
C VAL A 169 -10.05 -1.79 -2.25
N LEU A 170 -8.98 -1.92 -1.47
CA LEU A 170 -7.68 -2.36 -1.95
C LEU A 170 -7.74 -3.86 -2.32
N SER A 171 -7.40 -4.16 -3.57
CA SER A 171 -7.31 -5.52 -4.09
C SER A 171 -6.33 -5.58 -5.27
N HIS A 172 -5.90 -6.77 -5.68
CA HIS A 172 -5.14 -6.93 -6.92
C HIS A 172 -6.02 -6.64 -8.12
N TRP A 173 -5.48 -6.00 -9.16
CA TRP A 173 -6.15 -5.95 -10.46
C TRP A 173 -6.09 -7.33 -11.14
N VAL A 174 -7.20 -7.77 -11.74
CA VAL A 174 -7.32 -9.09 -12.38
C VAL A 174 -6.84 -9.07 -13.84
N THR A 175 -6.94 -7.92 -14.49
CA THR A 175 -6.65 -7.79 -15.92
C THR A 175 -5.16 -7.67 -16.20
N LYS A 176 -4.68 -8.51 -17.13
CA LYS A 176 -3.34 -8.39 -17.74
C LYS A 176 -3.53 -7.91 -19.17
N LEU A 177 -2.99 -6.74 -19.51
CA LEU A 177 -3.04 -6.23 -20.88
C LEU A 177 -1.61 -6.25 -21.45
N ASN A 178 -1.48 -5.81 -22.71
CA ASN A 178 -0.15 -5.49 -23.20
C ASN A 178 0.41 -4.27 -22.46
N ARG A 179 1.75 -4.15 -22.46
CA ARG A 179 2.46 -3.10 -21.75
C ARG A 179 1.92 -1.69 -22.04
N ARG A 180 1.56 -1.37 -23.30
CA ARG A 180 1.07 -0.04 -23.66
C ARG A 180 -0.32 0.23 -23.09
N CYS A 181 -1.23 -0.73 -23.21
CA CYS A 181 -2.57 -0.65 -22.65
C CYS A 181 -2.56 -0.56 -21.11
N ASP A 182 -1.68 -1.31 -20.45
CA ASP A 182 -1.50 -1.23 -18.99
C ASP A 182 -1.06 0.18 -18.56
N VAL A 183 -0.06 0.77 -19.23
CA VAL A 183 0.37 2.15 -18.94
C VAL A 183 -0.77 3.14 -19.10
N VAL A 184 -1.49 3.06 -20.22
CA VAL A 184 -2.62 3.95 -20.52
C VAL A 184 -3.70 3.80 -19.44
N LEU A 185 -4.04 2.56 -19.07
CA LEU A 185 -5.04 2.28 -18.05
C LEU A 185 -4.64 2.80 -16.68
N THR A 186 -3.40 2.54 -16.24
CA THR A 186 -2.89 3.06 -14.96
C THR A 186 -2.92 4.58 -14.91
N ARG A 187 -2.54 5.25 -16.00
CA ARG A 187 -2.60 6.71 -16.11
C ARG A 187 -4.03 7.25 -16.01
N LEU A 188 -4.98 6.59 -16.68
CA LEU A 188 -6.40 6.93 -16.59
C LEU A 188 -6.94 6.74 -15.16
N ARG A 189 -6.60 5.63 -14.51
CA ARG A 189 -7.02 5.32 -13.13
C ARG A 189 -6.47 6.31 -12.10
N ILE A 190 -5.20 6.68 -12.22
CA ILE A 190 -4.59 7.72 -11.37
C ILE A 190 -5.15 9.12 -11.74
N GLY A 191 -5.74 9.27 -12.92
CA GLY A 191 -6.33 10.50 -13.42
C GLY A 191 -5.28 11.51 -13.88
N LEU A 192 -4.19 11.02 -14.44
CA LEU A 192 -3.07 11.79 -14.98
C LEU A 192 -2.79 11.33 -16.41
N ALA A 193 -3.10 12.17 -17.40
CA ALA A 193 -2.67 11.99 -18.78
C ALA A 193 -1.67 13.08 -19.16
N ARG A 194 -0.79 12.84 -20.15
CA ARG A 194 0.18 13.87 -20.60
C ARG A 194 -0.56 15.14 -21.02
N LEU A 195 -1.62 14.98 -21.82
CA LEU A 195 -2.49 16.05 -22.29
C LEU A 195 -3.19 16.85 -21.19
N THR A 196 -3.37 16.32 -19.97
CA THR A 196 -4.02 17.03 -18.85
C THR A 196 -3.04 17.55 -17.81
N HIS A 197 -1.74 17.28 -17.96
CA HIS A 197 -0.77 17.50 -16.87
C HIS A 197 0.58 18.07 -17.34
N LYS A 198 0.84 18.10 -18.66
CA LYS A 198 2.03 18.71 -19.25
C LYS A 198 2.14 20.18 -18.86
N TYR A 199 1.02 20.90 -18.80
CA TYR A 199 1.00 22.32 -18.47
C TYR A 199 1.64 22.63 -17.11
N LEU A 200 1.51 21.74 -16.11
CA LEU A 200 2.13 21.90 -14.79
C LEU A 200 3.66 21.76 -14.83
N LEU A 201 4.19 21.02 -15.81
CA LEU A 201 5.64 20.86 -16.00
C LEU A 201 6.22 22.01 -16.83
N SER A 202 5.42 22.57 -17.75
CA SER A 202 5.81 23.70 -18.60
C SER A 202 5.46 25.08 -18.02
N ALA A 203 4.78 25.14 -16.87
CA ALA A 203 4.18 26.36 -16.32
C ALA A 203 3.24 27.10 -17.30
N GLU A 204 2.50 26.34 -18.12
CA GLU A 204 1.50 26.86 -19.06
C GLU A 204 0.11 26.97 -18.40
N SER A 205 -0.87 27.55 -19.08
CA SER A 205 -2.27 27.56 -18.62
C SER A 205 -2.89 26.15 -18.69
N PRO A 206 -3.91 25.86 -17.86
CA PRO A 206 -4.60 24.58 -17.92
C PRO A 206 -5.18 24.30 -19.31
N PRO A 207 -4.97 23.10 -19.87
CA PRO A 207 -5.47 22.76 -21.19
C PRO A 207 -7.00 22.77 -21.19
N THR A 208 -7.58 23.36 -22.24
CA THR A 208 -9.03 23.34 -22.46
C THR A 208 -9.41 22.26 -23.45
N CYS A 209 -10.63 21.75 -23.31
CA CYS A 209 -11.19 20.78 -24.24
C CYS A 209 -11.51 21.49 -25.56
N SER A 210 -10.92 21.03 -26.67
CA SER A 210 -11.17 21.56 -28.02
C SER A 210 -12.64 21.48 -28.46
N HIS A 211 -13.45 20.64 -27.80
CA HIS A 211 -14.85 20.44 -28.17
C HIS A 211 -15.85 21.24 -27.33
N CYS A 212 -15.54 21.55 -26.07
CA CYS A 212 -16.48 22.22 -25.17
C CYS A 212 -15.89 23.41 -24.40
N GLY A 213 -14.62 23.75 -24.57
CA GLY A 213 -13.97 24.90 -23.93
C GLY A 213 -13.61 24.73 -22.46
N ASP A 214 -14.22 23.78 -21.75
CA ASP A 214 -13.93 23.51 -20.33
C ASP A 214 -12.53 22.95 -20.08
N ILE A 215 -12.05 23.03 -18.84
CA ILE A 215 -10.78 22.43 -18.41
C ILE A 215 -10.74 20.93 -18.74
N LEU A 216 -9.67 20.51 -19.42
CA LEU A 216 -9.46 19.14 -19.86
C LEU A 216 -8.96 18.25 -18.72
N THR A 217 -9.77 17.27 -18.35
CA THR A 217 -9.43 16.24 -17.35
C THR A 217 -9.74 14.85 -17.87
N VAL A 218 -9.15 13.81 -17.26
CA VAL A 218 -9.48 12.41 -17.60
C VAL A 218 -10.97 12.13 -17.43
N LYS A 219 -11.57 12.63 -16.33
CA LYS A 219 -13.02 12.53 -16.09
C LYS A 219 -13.81 13.20 -17.21
N ARG A 220 -13.39 14.40 -17.64
CA ARG A 220 -14.03 15.10 -18.75
C ARG A 220 -14.01 14.30 -20.06
N ILE A 221 -12.88 13.65 -20.37
CA ILE A 221 -12.72 12.82 -21.58
C ILE A 221 -13.61 11.57 -21.52
N LEU A 222 -13.71 10.94 -20.36
CA LEU A 222 -14.39 9.64 -20.20
C LEU A 222 -15.88 9.75 -19.89
N THR A 223 -16.34 10.78 -19.17
CA THR A 223 -17.72 10.88 -18.68
C THR A 223 -18.37 12.24 -18.97
N ASP A 224 -17.69 13.37 -18.73
CA ASP A 224 -18.40 14.65 -18.57
C ASP A 224 -18.49 15.53 -19.85
N CYS A 225 -17.70 15.27 -20.90
CA CYS A 225 -17.68 16.16 -22.08
C CYS A 225 -18.91 15.92 -22.97
N VAL A 226 -19.82 16.88 -23.08
CA VAL A 226 -21.06 16.74 -23.85
C VAL A 226 -20.78 16.51 -25.34
N ALA A 227 -19.77 17.19 -25.89
CA ALA A 227 -19.47 17.14 -27.31
C ALA A 227 -18.95 15.77 -27.80
N VAL A 228 -18.32 14.96 -26.93
CA VAL A 228 -17.90 13.58 -27.27
C VAL A 228 -18.94 12.52 -26.87
N ASN A 229 -20.11 12.92 -26.36
CA ASN A 229 -21.14 12.00 -25.86
C ASN A 229 -21.64 11.01 -26.91
N ARG A 230 -21.80 11.45 -28.17
CA ARG A 230 -22.22 10.57 -29.27
C ARG A 230 -21.23 9.42 -29.50
N ARG A 231 -19.92 9.67 -29.36
CA ARG A 231 -18.88 8.65 -29.48
C ARG A 231 -18.90 7.71 -28.27
N ARG A 232 -19.08 8.25 -27.05
CA ARG A 232 -19.25 7.43 -25.84
C ARG A 232 -20.43 6.47 -25.96
N LEU A 233 -21.60 6.96 -26.38
CA LEU A 233 -22.79 6.13 -26.61
C LEU A 233 -22.53 5.01 -27.62
N ARG A 234 -21.80 5.30 -28.71
CA ARG A 234 -21.43 4.31 -29.73
C ARG A 234 -20.59 3.16 -29.17
N TYR A 235 -19.61 3.45 -28.30
CA TYR A 235 -18.68 2.44 -27.79
C TYR A 235 -19.11 1.79 -26.47
N PHE A 236 -19.71 2.54 -25.56
CA PHE A 236 -20.08 2.08 -24.21
C PHE A 236 -21.54 1.63 -24.11
N ARG A 237 -22.38 1.97 -25.09
CA ARG A 237 -23.81 1.59 -25.17
C ARG A 237 -24.60 1.90 -23.90
N SER A 238 -24.16 2.88 -23.12
CA SER A 238 -24.84 3.36 -21.92
C SER A 238 -24.85 4.89 -21.92
N SER A 239 -25.97 5.48 -21.47
CA SER A 239 -26.16 6.92 -21.34
C SER A 239 -25.68 7.47 -20.01
N SER A 240 -25.53 6.62 -18.99
CA SER A 240 -25.07 7.00 -17.66
C SER A 240 -24.18 5.90 -17.10
N PHE A 241 -22.96 6.27 -16.73
CA PHE A 241 -21.98 5.40 -16.10
C PHE A 241 -20.93 6.27 -15.40
N ASP A 242 -20.22 5.67 -14.45
CA ASP A 242 -19.15 6.32 -13.70
C ASP A 242 -17.77 5.89 -14.23
N LEU A 243 -16.71 6.45 -13.63
CA LEU A 243 -15.34 6.06 -13.97
C LEU A 243 -15.04 4.61 -13.58
N SER A 244 -15.68 4.10 -12.53
CA SER A 244 -15.50 2.72 -12.04
C SER A 244 -16.00 1.70 -13.05
N PHE A 245 -17.11 1.98 -13.74
CA PHE A 245 -17.62 1.18 -14.85
C PHE A 245 -16.60 1.05 -16.00
N LEU A 246 -15.88 2.13 -16.31
CA LEU A 246 -14.91 2.13 -17.41
C LEU A 246 -13.53 1.60 -17.02
N LEU A 247 -13.06 1.94 -15.82
CA LEU A 247 -11.67 1.79 -15.38
C LEU A 247 -11.48 0.85 -14.19
N GLY A 248 -12.56 0.26 -13.66
CA GLY A 248 -12.54 -0.57 -12.45
C GLY A 248 -11.81 -1.90 -12.63
N GLN A 249 -12.23 -2.91 -11.84
CA GLN A 249 -11.57 -4.22 -11.79
C GLN A 249 -11.48 -4.89 -13.16
N ILE A 250 -12.55 -4.75 -13.94
CA ILE A 250 -12.67 -5.18 -15.32
C ILE A 250 -12.93 -3.92 -16.15
N PRO A 251 -11.91 -3.35 -16.82
CA PRO A 251 -12.09 -2.21 -17.69
C PRO A 251 -13.04 -2.52 -18.84
N HIS A 252 -13.77 -1.50 -19.32
CA HIS A 252 -14.71 -1.67 -20.42
C HIS A 252 -13.96 -2.13 -21.70
N PHE A 253 -14.46 -3.19 -22.34
CA PHE A 253 -13.78 -3.84 -23.48
C PHE A 253 -13.51 -2.89 -24.66
N ASN A 254 -14.41 -1.94 -24.92
CA ASN A 254 -14.24 -0.91 -25.96
C ASN A 254 -13.44 0.34 -25.53
N LEU A 255 -12.92 0.41 -24.30
CA LEU A 255 -12.23 1.60 -23.78
C LEU A 255 -11.11 2.06 -24.72
N PHE A 256 -10.22 1.15 -25.12
CA PHE A 256 -9.07 1.52 -25.95
C PHE A 256 -9.47 1.88 -27.38
N MET A 257 -10.53 1.28 -27.93
CA MET A 257 -11.06 1.65 -29.24
C MET A 257 -11.65 3.06 -29.22
N TYR A 258 -12.42 3.38 -28.18
CA TYR A 258 -12.91 4.74 -27.95
C TYR A 258 -11.77 5.77 -27.88
N LEU A 259 -10.73 5.50 -27.08
CA LEU A 259 -9.60 6.42 -26.91
C LEU A 259 -8.82 6.66 -28.22
N LYS A 260 -8.74 5.66 -29.10
CA LYS A 260 -8.14 5.78 -30.42
C LYS A 260 -9.01 6.62 -31.36
N ASP A 261 -10.33 6.41 -31.34
CA ASP A 261 -11.31 7.13 -32.17
C ASP A 261 -11.36 8.64 -31.86
N ILE A 262 -11.18 9.02 -30.61
CA ILE A 262 -11.08 10.43 -30.20
C ILE A 262 -9.65 11.00 -30.31
N GLY A 263 -8.68 10.19 -30.76
CA GLY A 263 -7.31 10.62 -31.01
C GLY A 263 -6.42 10.82 -29.78
N VAL A 264 -6.87 10.48 -28.57
CA VAL A 264 -6.12 10.78 -27.32
C VAL A 264 -5.28 9.61 -26.81
N PHE A 265 -5.41 8.41 -27.38
CA PHE A 265 -4.73 7.19 -26.89
C PHE A 265 -3.20 7.32 -26.80
N HIS A 266 -2.58 8.04 -27.75
CA HIS A 266 -1.13 8.23 -27.76
C HIS A 266 -0.66 9.31 -26.77
N ASP A 267 -1.55 10.22 -26.41
CA ASP A 267 -1.29 11.33 -25.50
C ASP A 267 -1.58 11.00 -24.02
N ILE A 268 -2.20 9.86 -23.74
CA ILE A 268 -2.33 9.35 -22.38
C ILE A 268 -0.99 8.74 -21.95
#